data_AF-A0A969S4P3-F1
#
_entry.id   AF-A0A969S4P3-F1
#
_cell.length_a   1.000
_cell.length_b   1.000
_cell.length_c   1.000
_cell.angle_alpha   90.00
_cell.angle_beta   90.00
_cell.angle_gamma   90.00
#
_symmetry.space_group_name_H-M   'P 1'
#
loop_
_entity.id
_entity.type
_entity.pdbx_description
1 polymer ?
#
loop_
_entity_poly.entity_id
_entity_poly.type
_entity_poly.pdbx_seq_one_letter_code
_entity_poly.pdbx_strand_id
1 'polypeptide(L)' 'MGGTNFTETNDVPLLAQAFYRIQLSDNISVQPGLFSIANLGGDSDNDSVWIGSLRTKFSF' A
#
# COMPACT_ATOMS: atom_id res chain seq x y z
N MET A 1 -26.64 32.54 17.40
CA MET A 1 -25.76 32.27 16.25
C MET A 1 -24.52 31.56 16.77
N GLY A 2 -24.15 30.43 16.18
CA GLY A 2 -22.97 29.68 16.60
C GLY A 2 -22.88 28.38 15.82
N GLY A 3 -22.57 28.48 14.52
CA GLY A 3 -22.25 27.31 13.72
C GLY A 3 -20.88 26.81 14.15
N THR A 4 -20.85 25.66 14.81
CA THR A 4 -19.60 24.92 15.01
C THR A 4 -19.22 24.34 13.66
N ASN A 5 -18.23 24.94 13.01
CA ASN A 5 -17.63 24.38 11.80
C ASN A 5 -17.05 23.01 12.17
N PHE A 6 -17.72 21.94 11.77
CA PHE A 6 -17.12 20.62 11.76
C PHE A 6 -16.04 20.67 10.68
N THR A 7 -14.79 20.84 11.08
CA THR A 7 -13.68 20.45 10.21
C THR A 7 -13.77 18.93 10.15
N GLU A 8 -14.52 18.41 9.19
CA GLU A 8 -14.44 17.03 8.77
C GLU A 8 -13.01 16.88 8.22
N THR A 9 -12.08 16.48 9.09
CA THR A 9 -10.77 16.02 8.63
C THR A 9 -11.09 14.77 7.83
N ASN A 10 -11.23 14.95 6.53
CA ASN A 10 -11.40 13.87 5.59
C ASN A 10 -10.05 13.17 5.54
N ASP A 11 -9.77 12.35 6.55
CA ASP A 11 -8.57 11.53 6.66
C ASP A 11 -8.68 10.44 5.59
N VAL A 12 -8.30 10.81 4.37
CA VAL A 12 -8.29 9.88 3.23
C VAL A 12 -7.05 9.00 3.38
N PRO A 13 -7.21 7.67 3.50
CA PRO A 13 -6.05 6.77 3.55
C PRO A 13 -5.33 6.78 2.19
N LEU A 14 -4.01 6.91 2.23
CA LEU A 14 -3.13 6.82 1.07
C LEU A 14 -2.60 5.39 0.93
N LEU A 15 -2.74 4.80 -0.25
CA LEU A 15 -2.20 3.49 -0.60
C LEU A 15 -1.17 3.63 -1.71
N ALA A 16 0.09 3.30 -1.43
CA ALA A 16 1.13 3.14 -2.44
C ALA A 16 1.35 1.65 -2.74
N GLN A 17 1.46 1.31 -4.03
CA GLN A 17 1.67 -0.07 -4.48
C GLN A 17 2.78 -0.12 -5.52
N ALA A 18 3.68 -1.09 -5.38
CA ALA A 18 4.73 -1.38 -6.34
C ALA A 18 4.73 -2.86 -6.68
N PHE A 19 4.80 -3.19 -7.98
CA PHE A 19 4.88 -4.56 -8.46
C PHE A 19 5.93 -4.65 -9.54
N TYR A 20 6.69 -5.74 -9.54
CA TYR A 20 7.63 -6.02 -10.62
C TYR A 20 7.49 -7.48 -11.05
N ARG A 21 7.63 -7.74 -12.36
CA ARG A 21 7.66 -9.11 -12.90
C ARG A 21 9.08 -9.41 -13.35
N ILE A 22 9.68 -10.42 -12.72
CA ILE A 22 10.97 -10.97 -13.08
C ILE A 22 10.71 -12.30 -13.78
N GLN A 23 11.07 -12.39 -15.05
CA GLN A 23 11.07 -13.67 -15.76
C GLN A 23 12.47 -14.27 -15.63
N LEU A 24 12.57 -15.34 -14.84
CA LEU A 24 13.85 -16.06 -14.67
C LEU A 24 14.07 -17.03 -15.83
N SER A 25 13.00 -17.65 -16.34
CA SER A 25 12.99 -18.56 -17.49
C SER A 25 11.57 -18.67 -18.05
N ASP A 26 11.38 -19.40 -19.15
CA ASP A 26 10.05 -19.61 -19.75
C ASP A 26 9.05 -20.32 -18.80
N ASN A 27 9.58 -21.13 -17.88
CA ASN A 27 8.79 -21.90 -16.92
C ASN A 27 8.71 -21.26 -15.53
N ILE A 28 9.52 -20.23 -15.24
CA ILE A 28 9.64 -19.65 -13.90
C ILE A 28 9.53 -18.14 -13.98
N SER A 29 8.54 -17.59 -13.28
CA SER A 29 8.42 -16.14 -13.08
C SER A 29 8.20 -15.81 -11.61
N VAL A 30 8.76 -14.69 -11.19
CA VAL A 30 8.67 -14.15 -9.84
C VAL A 30 8.06 -12.76 -9.92
N GLN A 31 7.08 -12.49 -9.07
CA GLN A 31 6.38 -11.23 -9.00
C GLN A 31 6.39 -10.73 -7.55
N PRO A 32 7.42 -9.98 -7.13
CA PRO A 32 7.36 -9.23 -5.89
C PRO A 32 6.30 -8.13 -5.96
N GLY A 33 5.66 -7.87 -4.83
CA GLY A 33 4.73 -6.76 -4.62
C GLY A 33 4.95 -6.13 -3.26
N LEU A 34 4.92 -4.80 -3.20
CA LEU A 34 5.06 -4.01 -1.99
C LEU A 34 3.87 -3.07 -1.87
N PHE A 35 3.28 -3.00 -0.68
CA PHE A 35 2.16 -2.12 -0.38
C PHE A 35 2.51 -1.30 0.86
N SER A 36 2.18 -0.02 0.82
CA SER A 36 2.28 0.90 1.95
C SER A 36 0.94 1.58 2.13
N ILE A 37 0.38 1.46 3.33
CA ILE A 37 -0.85 2.14 3.71
C ILE A 37 -0.48 3.20 4.73
N ALA A 38 -0.64 4.46 4.35
CA ALA A 38 -0.41 5.61 5.20
C ALA A 38 -1.75 6.28 5.49
N ASN A 39 -2.10 6.46 6.76
CA ASN A 39 -3.24 7.28 7.17
C ASN A 39 -2.75 8.71 7.37
N LEU A 40 -3.13 9.63 6.48
CA LEU A 40 -2.75 11.04 6.56
C LEU A 40 -3.66 11.79 7.56
N GLY A 41 -3.74 11.29 8.80
CA GLY A 41 -4.55 11.87 9.89
C GLY A 41 -3.78 12.83 10.81
N GLY A 42 -2.56 13.23 10.44
CA GLY A 42 -1.88 14.36 11.07
C GLY A 42 -1.45 14.19 12.53
N ASP A 43 -1.43 12.96 13.08
CA ASP A 43 -0.77 12.69 14.36
C ASP A 43 0.58 12.00 14.11
N SER A 44 1.63 12.50 14.76
CA SER A 44 3.04 12.14 14.52
C SER A 44 3.40 10.70 14.88
N ASP A 45 2.43 9.91 15.34
CA ASP A 45 2.55 8.51 15.74
C ASP A 45 1.75 7.54 14.84
N ASN A 46 1.29 7.97 13.65
CA ASN A 46 0.58 7.09 12.72
C ASN A 46 1.53 6.02 12.14
N ASP A 47 1.44 4.81 12.70
CA ASP A 47 2.25 3.65 12.35
C ASP A 47 1.94 3.19 10.91
N SER A 48 2.77 3.63 9.95
CA SER A 48 2.63 3.28 8.53
C SER A 48 2.75 1.77 8.35
N VAL A 49 1.73 1.13 7.79
CA VAL A 49 1.72 -0.32 7.59
C VAL A 49 2.41 -0.67 6.26
N TRP A 50 3.42 -1.53 6.35
CA TRP A 50 4.15 -2.06 5.18
C TRP A 50 3.87 -3.54 4.99
N ILE A 51 3.47 -3.92 3.77
CA ILE A 51 3.15 -5.30 3.42
C ILE A 51 3.99 -5.72 2.23
N GLY A 52 4.85 -6.72 2.44
CA GLY A 52 5.61 -7.39 1.39
C GLY A 52 4.91 -8.65 0.90
N SER A 53 4.89 -8.87 -0.41
CA SER A 53 4.36 -10.07 -1.04
C SER A 53 5.32 -10.60 -2.10
N LEU A 54 5.40 -11.92 -2.25
CA LEU A 54 6.19 -12.56 -3.28
C LEU A 54 5.39 -13.69 -3.93
N ARG A 55 5.12 -13.57 -5.23
CA ARG A 55 4.42 -14.60 -6.01
C ARG A 55 5.38 -15.29 -6.96
N THR A 56 5.56 -16.60 -6.82
CA THR A 56 6.35 -17.41 -7.75
C THR A 56 5.44 -18.33 -8.54
N LYS A 57 5.57 -18.31 -9.88
CA LYS A 57 4.83 -19.20 -10.79
C LYS A 57 5.80 -20.19 -11.42
N PHE A 58 5.46 -21.47 -11.32
CA PHE A 58 6.13 -22.59 -11.97
C PHE A 58 5.17 -23.19 -13.00
N SER A 59 5.64 -23.45 -14.22
CA SER A 59 4.89 -24.12 -15.28
C SER A 59 5.60 -25.43 -15.66
N PHE A 60 4.88 -26.54 -15.54
CA PHE A 60 5.33 -27.90 -15.87
C PHE A 60 4.52 -28.48 -17.03
#